data_AF-A0A7V8RV75-F1
#
_entry.id   AF-A0A7V8RV75-F1
#
_cell.length_a   1.000
_cell.length_b   1.000
_cell.length_c   1.000
_cell.angle_alpha   90.00
_cell.angle_beta   90.00
_cell.angle_gamma   90.00
#
_symmetry.space_group_name_H-M   'P 1'
#
loop_
_entity.id
_entity.type
_entity.pdbx_description
1 polymer ?
#
loop_
_entity_poly.entity_id
_entity_poly.type
_entity_poly.pdbx_seq_one_letter_code
_entity_poly.pdbx_strand_id
1 'polypeptide(L)'
;MGGNLQSALIGALAAPLPASDPMAAYRYLSGRRDIIAGAGKQRPLIRLQDKNLEHLAVIGSEVSCSMEEVATESGSATVVLRGGDYLADFVRKAVRLDEDLHLSIDPIPSKPSWKTRWGGKITRINAKRNSSGIHTVELQATSNREHLKTLLVGATPVSPPEFQPLKMWFLPGNTRTICAATLAINLARLFSQPLSFITNILNPAGWFQGGISNIDPLSWPLQVQFVNPLLDQSRTSMLMGSWTDFHSATAELLRDAGVIARAYTFFTEDEENPHPELEALAGGVADLARPHRNCVVFAFEDKSGYEGPTGTAIDGVINLFASTADDLITETVFPIDTDDDGEVDPLFRRILGVAPKKPWAIFWESQHSGIVDSGYYQHKGPVLTAMTGGHSPRIVNELQTFGIRYGLAKLSEVIPLPGTATQAPGSNGLENLYQGQFDDMLFAHMRFTDPKRRAMTGDLAYQELYERGTAYVASALLVLRQLNWKRRAYRSFKTSIRNGAPYVINEDILLGDRVGFEQDGILYVDQVFAIKYEYDRSRPVTYSVSVGDDRKEDDPLSQGLRALQGVASMVSMALGNGSVLG
;
A
#
# COMPACT_ATOMS: atom_id res chain seq x y z
N MET A 1 -40.63 -22.72 13.87
CA MET A 1 -41.45 -21.55 13.50
C MET A 1 -41.74 -20.58 14.66
N GLY A 2 -41.65 -20.98 15.94
CA GLY A 2 -41.88 -20.05 17.07
C GLY A 2 -40.77 -19.03 17.36
N GLY A 3 -39.51 -19.28 16.97
CA GLY A 3 -38.40 -18.35 17.18
C GLY A 3 -38.39 -17.14 16.24
N ASN A 4 -38.87 -17.31 15.00
CA ASN A 4 -38.81 -16.28 13.96
C ASN A 4 -39.77 -15.10 14.20
N LEU A 5 -40.86 -15.33 14.95
CA LEU A 5 -41.83 -14.28 15.29
C LEU A 5 -41.37 -13.40 16.45
N GLN A 6 -40.66 -13.97 17.45
CA GLN A 6 -40.04 -13.17 18.51
C GLN A 6 -38.90 -12.30 17.97
N SER A 7 -38.11 -12.81 17.02
CA SER A 7 -37.03 -12.05 16.37
C SER A 7 -37.51 -10.89 15.50
N ALA A 8 -38.68 -11.00 14.87
CA ALA A 8 -39.28 -9.91 14.10
C ALA A 8 -39.90 -8.83 15.00
N LEU A 9 -40.48 -9.23 16.15
CA LEU A 9 -41.07 -8.31 17.13
C LEU A 9 -40.01 -7.42 17.81
N ILE A 10 -38.80 -7.94 18.04
CA ILE A 10 -37.71 -7.19 18.66
C ILE A 10 -37.16 -6.11 17.72
N GLY A 11 -37.18 -6.33 16.39
CA GLY A 11 -36.75 -5.33 15.41
C GLY A 11 -37.77 -4.24 15.08
N ALA A 12 -39.05 -4.43 15.43
CA ALA A 12 -40.15 -3.52 15.11
C ALA A 12 -40.53 -2.55 16.25
N LEU A 13 -40.05 -2.79 17.47
CA LEU A 13 -40.23 -1.91 18.62
C LEU A 13 -39.03 -0.96 18.72
N ALA A 14 -39.28 0.34 18.84
CA ALA A 14 -38.26 1.34 19.09
C ALA A 14 -37.27 0.84 20.15
N ALA A 15 -35.96 0.90 19.86
CA ALA A 15 -34.92 0.37 20.74
C ALA A 15 -35.15 0.88 22.17
N PRO A 16 -35.36 0.00 23.17
CA PRO A 16 -35.68 0.42 24.52
C PRO A 16 -34.58 1.35 25.05
N LEU A 17 -34.98 2.54 25.50
CA LEU A 17 -34.04 3.53 26.01
C LEU A 17 -33.44 3.00 27.34
N PRO A 18 -32.11 2.98 27.48
CA PRO A 18 -31.46 2.51 28.70
C PRO A 18 -31.91 3.27 29.96
N ALA A 19 -32.30 4.54 29.80
CA ALA A 19 -32.74 5.40 30.88
C ALA A 19 -34.14 5.06 31.41
N SER A 20 -35.02 4.47 30.60
CA SER A 20 -36.39 4.13 30.99
C SER A 20 -36.55 2.66 31.40
N ASP A 21 -35.88 1.74 30.70
CA ASP A 21 -35.89 0.32 31.03
C ASP A 21 -34.50 -0.30 30.73
N PRO A 22 -33.59 -0.31 31.72
CA PRO A 22 -32.23 -0.80 31.52
C PRO A 22 -32.19 -2.31 31.24
N MET A 23 -33.15 -3.08 31.74
CA MET A 23 -33.16 -4.54 31.58
C MET A 23 -33.66 -4.94 30.19
N ALA A 24 -34.70 -4.28 29.68
CA ALA A 24 -35.14 -4.47 28.30
C ALA A 24 -34.06 -4.02 27.31
N ALA A 25 -33.39 -2.88 27.57
CA ALA A 25 -32.24 -2.41 26.80
C ALA A 25 -31.10 -3.45 26.79
N TYR A 26 -30.73 -4.00 27.95
CA TYR A 26 -29.70 -5.04 28.03
C TYR A 26 -30.08 -6.29 27.24
N ARG A 27 -31.31 -6.81 27.39
CA ARG A 27 -31.78 -8.00 26.66
C ARG A 27 -31.82 -7.77 25.16
N TYR A 28 -32.26 -6.59 24.72
CA TYR A 28 -32.26 -6.18 23.32
C TYR A 28 -30.84 -6.17 22.75
N LEU A 29 -29.90 -5.50 23.43
CA LEU A 29 -28.51 -5.41 23.00
C LEU A 29 -27.80 -6.77 23.01
N SER A 30 -28.03 -7.58 24.04
CA SER A 30 -27.49 -8.95 24.11
C SER A 30 -28.03 -9.82 22.97
N GLY A 31 -29.34 -9.77 22.71
CA GLY A 31 -29.94 -10.50 21.60
C GLY A 31 -29.38 -10.05 20.25
N ARG A 32 -29.21 -8.75 20.03
CA ARG A 32 -28.58 -8.20 18.82
C ARG A 32 -27.13 -8.69 18.67
N ARG A 33 -26.33 -8.63 19.75
CA ARG A 33 -24.95 -9.12 19.75
C ARG A 33 -24.90 -10.61 19.38
N ASP A 34 -25.75 -11.42 19.98
CA ASP A 34 -25.76 -12.86 19.75
C ASP A 34 -26.20 -13.21 18.31
N ILE A 35 -27.09 -12.41 17.70
CA ILE A 35 -27.45 -12.51 16.28
C ILE A 35 -26.27 -12.17 15.38
N ILE A 36 -25.57 -11.05 15.64
CA ILE A 36 -24.42 -10.63 14.84
C ILE A 36 -23.28 -11.67 14.95
N ALA A 37 -22.95 -12.09 16.16
CA ALA A 37 -21.96 -13.14 16.39
C ALA A 37 -22.39 -14.50 15.81
N GLY A 38 -23.69 -14.78 15.78
CA GLY A 38 -24.26 -15.96 15.14
C GLY A 38 -24.14 -15.92 13.61
N ALA A 39 -24.39 -14.77 12.99
CA ALA A 39 -24.27 -14.56 11.55
C ALA A 39 -22.84 -14.82 11.07
N GLY A 40 -21.84 -14.34 11.80
CA GLY A 40 -20.42 -14.60 11.46
C GLY A 40 -20.00 -16.07 11.53
N LYS A 41 -20.75 -16.94 12.23
CA LYS A 41 -20.50 -18.38 12.31
C LYS A 41 -21.15 -19.18 11.19
N GLN A 42 -22.04 -18.56 10.42
CA GLN A 42 -22.71 -19.22 9.31
C GLN A 42 -21.73 -19.48 8.17
N ARG A 43 -22.04 -20.46 7.32
CA ARG A 43 -21.27 -20.68 6.10
C ARG A 43 -21.40 -19.44 5.20
N PRO A 44 -20.31 -19.00 4.58
CA PRO A 44 -20.34 -17.80 3.77
C PRO A 44 -21.07 -18.08 2.46
N LEU A 45 -21.55 -17.03 1.82
CA LEU A 45 -22.12 -17.16 0.48
C LEU A 45 -20.96 -17.10 -0.53
N ILE A 46 -20.66 -18.23 -1.16
CA ILE A 46 -19.63 -18.33 -2.19
C ILE A 46 -20.30 -18.31 -3.56
N ARG A 47 -19.88 -17.40 -4.43
CA ARG A 47 -20.46 -17.22 -5.76
C ARG A 47 -19.37 -17.28 -6.82
N LEU A 48 -19.67 -17.99 -7.89
CA LEU A 48 -18.87 -18.08 -9.10
C LEU A 48 -19.44 -17.12 -10.15
N GLN A 49 -18.57 -16.35 -10.78
CA GLN A 49 -18.93 -15.42 -11.84
C GLN A 49 -18.14 -15.68 -13.12
N ASP A 50 -18.73 -15.26 -14.25
CA ASP A 50 -18.08 -15.26 -15.56
C ASP A 50 -17.11 -14.07 -15.70
N LYS A 51 -16.41 -13.99 -16.85
CA LYS A 51 -15.51 -12.90 -17.26
C LYS A 51 -16.06 -11.48 -17.13
N ASN A 52 -17.39 -11.31 -17.16
CA ASN A 52 -18.07 -10.02 -17.01
C ASN A 52 -18.54 -9.73 -15.57
N LEU A 53 -18.14 -10.56 -14.60
CA LEU A 53 -18.67 -10.57 -13.23
C LEU A 53 -20.17 -10.86 -13.14
N GLU A 54 -20.76 -11.47 -14.17
CA GLU A 54 -22.15 -11.95 -14.14
C GLU A 54 -22.23 -13.24 -13.33
N HIS A 55 -23.31 -13.38 -12.54
CA HIS A 55 -23.49 -14.52 -11.65
C HIS A 55 -23.74 -15.81 -12.44
N LEU A 56 -22.85 -16.80 -12.28
CA LEU A 56 -23.00 -18.13 -12.90
C LEU A 56 -23.68 -19.11 -11.95
N ALA A 57 -23.14 -19.24 -10.73
CA ALA A 57 -23.63 -20.19 -9.76
C ALA A 57 -23.23 -19.85 -8.32
N VAL A 58 -24.01 -20.36 -7.36
CA VAL A 58 -23.66 -20.38 -5.94
C VAL A 58 -22.99 -21.72 -5.62
N ILE A 59 -21.82 -21.68 -4.98
CA ILE A 59 -21.13 -22.87 -4.48
C ILE A 59 -21.68 -23.19 -3.09
N GLY A 60 -22.27 -24.39 -2.92
CA GLY A 60 -22.79 -24.86 -1.62
C GLY A 60 -22.35 -26.27 -1.22
N SER A 61 -21.56 -26.93 -2.06
CA SER A 61 -21.08 -28.32 -1.94
C SER A 61 -19.57 -28.41 -1.63
N GLU A 62 -18.96 -27.30 -1.21
CA GLU A 62 -17.53 -27.20 -0.96
C GLU A 62 -17.07 -28.12 0.18
N VAL A 63 -15.83 -28.59 0.06
CA VAL A 63 -15.15 -29.38 1.07
C VAL A 63 -14.49 -28.45 2.08
N SER A 64 -13.74 -27.47 1.58
CA SER A 64 -13.04 -26.49 2.39
C SER A 64 -12.96 -25.15 1.66
N CYS A 65 -12.90 -24.07 2.42
CA CYS A 65 -12.69 -22.73 1.92
C CYS A 65 -11.71 -22.01 2.84
N SER A 66 -10.71 -21.39 2.23
CA SER A 66 -9.75 -20.50 2.88
C SER A 66 -9.72 -19.20 2.11
N MET A 67 -9.81 -18.08 2.79
CA MET A 67 -9.77 -16.73 2.23
C MET A 67 -8.81 -15.90 3.08
N GLU A 68 -8.02 -15.08 2.43
CA GLU A 68 -7.12 -14.13 3.07
C GLU A 68 -7.24 -12.79 2.34
N GLU A 69 -7.45 -11.73 3.11
CA GLU A 69 -7.40 -10.35 2.66
C GLU A 69 -6.23 -9.66 3.38
N VAL A 70 -5.35 -9.01 2.61
CA VAL A 70 -4.15 -8.35 3.12
C VAL A 70 -4.18 -6.88 2.69
N ALA A 71 -3.83 -5.96 3.59
CA ALA A 71 -3.91 -4.52 3.34
C ALA A 71 -2.89 -4.06 2.29
N THR A 72 -1.65 -4.55 2.37
CA THR A 72 -0.58 -4.11 1.47
C THR A 72 -0.50 -4.95 0.20
N GLU A 73 -0.72 -6.26 0.29
CA GLU A 73 -0.51 -7.22 -0.81
C GLU A 73 -1.80 -7.87 -1.30
N SER A 74 -1.73 -8.58 -2.42
CA SER A 74 -2.88 -9.32 -2.97
C SER A 74 -3.18 -10.54 -2.11
N GLY A 75 -4.38 -10.56 -1.52
CA GLY A 75 -4.90 -11.72 -0.81
C GLY A 75 -5.19 -12.91 -1.74
N SER A 76 -5.37 -14.10 -1.16
CA SER A 76 -5.67 -15.33 -1.90
C SER A 76 -6.88 -16.03 -1.31
N ALA A 77 -7.64 -16.74 -2.15
CA ALA A 77 -8.67 -17.66 -1.71
C ALA A 77 -8.51 -19.02 -2.39
N THR A 78 -8.84 -20.07 -1.65
CA THR A 78 -8.85 -21.44 -2.15
C THR A 78 -10.18 -22.09 -1.77
N VAL A 79 -10.93 -22.53 -2.77
CA VAL A 79 -12.18 -23.29 -2.58
C VAL A 79 -12.00 -24.67 -3.17
N VAL A 80 -12.26 -25.71 -2.38
CA VAL A 80 -12.10 -27.10 -2.81
C VAL A 80 -13.46 -27.72 -3.04
N LEU A 81 -13.72 -28.12 -4.27
CA LEU A 81 -14.92 -28.84 -4.68
C LEU A 81 -14.66 -30.34 -4.74
N ARG A 82 -15.69 -31.13 -4.44
CA ARG A 82 -15.65 -32.59 -4.63
C ARG A 82 -15.79 -32.92 -6.11
N GLY A 83 -14.97 -33.85 -6.61
CA GLY A 83 -15.12 -34.38 -7.97
C GLY A 83 -16.43 -35.14 -8.14
N GLY A 84 -17.05 -34.96 -9.31
CA GLY A 84 -18.40 -35.47 -9.61
C GLY A 84 -19.52 -34.49 -9.24
N ASP A 85 -19.20 -33.35 -8.62
CA ASP A 85 -20.14 -32.25 -8.50
C ASP A 85 -20.33 -31.54 -9.85
N TYR A 86 -21.53 -31.02 -10.11
CA TYR A 86 -21.86 -30.38 -11.38
C TYR A 86 -20.99 -29.15 -11.63
N LEU A 87 -20.64 -28.39 -10.59
CA LEU A 87 -19.74 -27.24 -10.68
C LEU A 87 -18.31 -27.65 -11.01
N ALA A 88 -17.82 -28.73 -10.40
CA ALA A 88 -16.49 -29.26 -10.69
C ALA A 88 -16.40 -29.74 -12.15
N ASP A 89 -17.48 -30.33 -12.67
CA ASP A 89 -17.58 -30.74 -14.08
C ASP A 89 -17.75 -29.54 -15.03
N PHE A 90 -18.52 -28.53 -14.65
CA PHE A 90 -18.70 -27.28 -15.40
C PHE A 90 -17.37 -26.54 -15.58
N VAL A 91 -16.65 -26.30 -14.48
CA VAL A 91 -15.35 -25.62 -14.49
C VAL A 91 -14.33 -26.38 -15.34
N ARG A 92 -14.40 -27.73 -15.36
CA ARG A 92 -13.45 -28.56 -16.12
C ARG A 92 -13.79 -28.70 -17.61
N LYS A 93 -15.07 -28.80 -17.96
CA LYS A 93 -15.51 -29.23 -19.31
C LYS A 93 -16.16 -28.10 -20.12
N ALA A 94 -16.89 -27.21 -19.46
CA ALA A 94 -17.71 -26.21 -20.14
C ALA A 94 -16.98 -24.88 -20.35
N VAL A 95 -16.09 -24.51 -19.41
CA VAL A 95 -15.31 -23.28 -19.49
C VAL A 95 -14.14 -23.46 -20.45
N ARG A 96 -13.97 -22.49 -21.36
CA ARG A 96 -12.83 -22.48 -22.29
C ARG A 96 -11.55 -22.14 -21.53
N LEU A 97 -10.42 -22.65 -21.99
CA LEU A 97 -9.13 -22.40 -21.33
C LEU A 97 -8.78 -20.91 -21.23
N ASP A 98 -9.16 -20.14 -22.24
CA ASP A 98 -8.90 -18.69 -22.32
C ASP A 98 -9.99 -17.85 -21.63
N GLU A 99 -11.05 -18.48 -21.10
CA GLU A 99 -12.16 -17.78 -20.46
C GLU A 99 -11.90 -17.61 -18.97
N ASP A 100 -11.94 -16.36 -18.53
CA ASP A 100 -11.71 -16.00 -17.14
C ASP A 100 -12.92 -16.31 -16.27
N LEU A 101 -12.66 -16.86 -15.09
CA LEU A 101 -13.66 -17.03 -14.04
C LEU A 101 -13.30 -16.20 -12.82
N HIS A 102 -14.32 -15.71 -12.14
CA HIS A 102 -14.18 -14.94 -10.90
C HIS A 102 -14.90 -15.63 -9.75
N LEU A 103 -14.44 -15.32 -8.54
CA LEU A 103 -14.97 -15.85 -7.29
C LEU A 103 -15.24 -14.68 -6.35
N SER A 104 -16.42 -14.67 -5.73
CA SER A 104 -16.72 -13.79 -4.62
C SER A 104 -17.17 -14.57 -3.39
N ILE A 105 -16.69 -14.17 -2.22
CA ILE A 105 -17.01 -14.77 -0.93
C ILE A 105 -17.58 -13.65 -0.06
N ASP A 106 -18.85 -13.79 0.34
CA ASP A 106 -19.48 -12.91 1.32
C ASP A 106 -19.40 -13.59 2.70
N PRO A 107 -18.59 -13.07 3.65
CA PRO A 107 -18.44 -13.67 4.98
C PRO A 107 -19.73 -13.67 5.80
N ILE A 108 -20.59 -12.67 5.59
CA ILE A 108 -21.88 -12.51 6.27
C ILE A 108 -23.00 -12.78 5.24
N PRO A 109 -23.54 -14.01 5.18
CA PRO A 109 -24.54 -14.37 4.16
C PRO A 109 -25.90 -13.67 4.37
N SER A 110 -26.21 -13.27 5.61
CA SER A 110 -27.49 -12.61 5.95
C SER A 110 -27.58 -11.16 5.46
N LYS A 111 -26.44 -10.52 5.19
CA LYS A 111 -26.34 -9.13 4.73
C LYS A 111 -25.15 -9.02 3.76
N PRO A 112 -25.29 -9.50 2.52
CA PRO A 112 -24.24 -9.36 1.52
C PRO A 112 -24.00 -7.87 1.25
N SER A 113 -22.74 -7.46 1.32
CA SER A 113 -22.33 -6.07 1.07
C SER A 113 -21.01 -6.05 0.32
N TRP A 114 -20.87 -5.14 -0.63
CA TRP A 114 -19.62 -4.96 -1.36
C TRP A 114 -18.43 -4.58 -0.45
N LYS A 115 -18.68 -4.00 0.73
CA LYS A 115 -17.64 -3.58 1.70
C LYS A 115 -16.95 -4.74 2.43
N THR A 116 -17.66 -5.85 2.62
CA THR A 116 -17.17 -7.02 3.37
C THR A 116 -16.86 -8.19 2.45
N ARG A 117 -17.38 -8.15 1.22
CA ARG A 117 -17.17 -9.15 0.19
C ARG A 117 -15.71 -9.20 -0.24
N TRP A 118 -15.14 -10.39 -0.18
CA TRP A 118 -13.89 -10.71 -0.85
C TRP A 118 -14.19 -11.06 -2.31
N GLY A 119 -13.42 -10.51 -3.24
CA GLY A 119 -13.53 -10.87 -4.66
C GLY A 119 -12.17 -11.03 -5.30
N GLY A 120 -12.09 -12.01 -6.21
CA GLY A 120 -10.86 -12.35 -6.90
C GLY A 120 -11.09 -13.06 -8.23
N LYS A 121 -10.04 -13.08 -9.04
CA LYS A 121 -9.99 -13.84 -10.29
C LYS A 121 -9.41 -15.23 -10.01
N ILE A 122 -10.01 -16.28 -10.57
CA ILE A 122 -9.48 -17.64 -10.49
C ILE A 122 -8.23 -17.71 -11.38
N THR A 123 -7.07 -17.90 -10.76
CA THR A 123 -5.78 -17.96 -11.44
C THR A 123 -5.36 -19.39 -11.76
N ARG A 124 -5.82 -20.37 -10.97
CA ARG A 124 -5.48 -21.78 -11.18
C ARG A 124 -6.62 -22.70 -10.77
N ILE A 125 -6.89 -23.69 -11.61
CA ILE A 125 -7.82 -24.79 -11.34
C ILE A 125 -7.01 -26.08 -11.27
N ASN A 126 -6.91 -26.68 -10.09
CA ASN A 126 -6.20 -27.95 -9.89
C ASN A 126 -7.19 -29.09 -9.72
N ALA A 127 -7.35 -29.94 -10.74
CA ALA A 127 -8.06 -31.20 -10.63
C ALA A 127 -7.10 -32.28 -10.12
N LYS A 128 -7.21 -32.67 -8.84
CA LYS A 128 -6.38 -33.69 -8.21
C LYS A 128 -7.17 -34.99 -8.01
N ARG A 129 -6.46 -36.11 -8.07
CA ARG A 129 -6.95 -37.42 -7.63
C ARG A 129 -6.08 -37.87 -6.48
N ASN A 130 -6.66 -38.01 -5.30
CA ASN A 130 -5.95 -38.53 -4.14
C ASN A 130 -5.69 -40.03 -4.30
N SER A 131 -4.71 -40.57 -3.57
CA SER A 131 -4.39 -42.01 -3.53
C SER A 131 -5.60 -42.87 -3.18
N SER A 132 -6.51 -42.35 -2.35
CA SER A 132 -7.79 -42.97 -1.99
C SER A 132 -8.84 -42.97 -3.11
N GLY A 133 -8.49 -42.50 -4.31
CA GLY A 133 -9.37 -42.46 -5.49
C GLY A 133 -10.39 -41.31 -5.50
N ILE A 134 -10.43 -40.47 -4.46
CA ILE A 134 -11.30 -39.29 -4.41
C ILE A 134 -10.75 -38.22 -5.35
N HIS A 135 -11.58 -37.77 -6.28
CA HIS A 135 -11.29 -36.63 -7.14
C HIS A 135 -11.69 -35.34 -6.42
N THR A 136 -10.85 -34.31 -6.47
CA THR A 136 -11.12 -32.97 -5.97
C THR A 136 -10.73 -31.94 -7.02
N VAL A 137 -11.45 -30.83 -7.06
CA VAL A 137 -11.12 -29.68 -7.92
C VAL A 137 -10.88 -28.49 -7.01
N GLU A 138 -9.65 -28.00 -6.95
CA GLU A 138 -9.27 -26.84 -6.16
C GLU A 138 -9.28 -25.60 -7.06
N LEU A 139 -10.09 -24.61 -6.70
CA LEU A 139 -10.12 -23.30 -7.32
C LEU A 139 -9.24 -22.36 -6.49
N GLN A 140 -8.13 -21.91 -7.07
CA GLN A 140 -7.26 -20.91 -6.47
C GLN A 140 -7.55 -19.56 -7.13
N ALA A 141 -7.95 -18.59 -6.31
CA ALA A 141 -8.27 -17.25 -6.73
C ALA A 141 -7.34 -16.24 -6.07
N THR A 142 -6.93 -15.23 -6.83
CA THR A 142 -6.15 -14.09 -6.35
C THR A 142 -7.08 -12.88 -6.27
N SER A 143 -6.97 -12.10 -5.19
CA SER A 143 -7.80 -10.92 -4.96
C SER A 143 -7.75 -9.95 -6.15
N ASN A 144 -8.86 -9.26 -6.40
CA ASN A 144 -8.97 -8.21 -7.43
C ASN A 144 -8.00 -7.04 -7.22
N ARG A 145 -7.36 -6.94 -6.03
CA ARG A 145 -6.23 -6.03 -5.80
C ARG A 145 -5.07 -6.25 -6.77
N GLU A 146 -4.89 -7.47 -7.29
CA GLU A 146 -3.83 -7.79 -8.26
C GLU A 146 -3.87 -6.91 -9.51
N HIS A 147 -5.05 -6.39 -9.88
CA HIS A 147 -5.17 -5.43 -10.97
C HIS A 147 -4.26 -4.19 -10.76
N LEU A 148 -4.05 -3.72 -9.53
CA LEU A 148 -3.13 -2.61 -9.24
C LEU A 148 -1.66 -2.94 -9.54
N LYS A 149 -1.28 -4.22 -9.55
CA LYS A 149 0.07 -4.64 -9.97
C LYS A 149 0.21 -4.71 -11.48
N THR A 150 -0.90 -4.99 -12.18
CA THR A 150 -0.91 -5.08 -13.64
C THR A 150 -1.14 -3.73 -14.34
N LEU A 151 -1.66 -2.74 -13.63
CA LEU A 151 -1.91 -1.40 -14.18
C LEU A 151 -0.63 -0.56 -14.14
N LEU A 152 -0.18 -0.14 -15.32
CA LEU A 152 1.01 0.69 -15.49
C LEU A 152 0.67 2.18 -15.40
N VAL A 153 1.46 2.93 -14.61
CA VAL A 153 1.39 4.39 -14.58
C VAL A 153 2.12 4.96 -15.79
N GLY A 154 1.38 5.40 -16.81
CA GLY A 154 1.99 6.04 -17.99
C GLY A 154 2.72 7.33 -17.63
N ALA A 155 3.81 7.65 -18.36
CA ALA A 155 4.53 8.91 -18.19
C ALA A 155 3.66 10.13 -18.55
N THR A 156 2.97 10.06 -19.69
CA THR A 156 1.84 10.92 -20.04
C THR A 156 0.60 10.04 -20.24
N PRO A 157 -0.21 9.79 -19.19
CA PRO A 157 -1.40 8.95 -19.29
C PRO A 157 -2.43 9.44 -20.30
N VAL A 158 -2.45 10.73 -20.63
CA VAL A 158 -3.42 11.36 -21.55
C VAL A 158 -3.02 11.17 -23.02
N SER A 159 -1.76 10.84 -23.31
CA SER A 159 -1.29 10.64 -24.69
C SER A 159 -1.09 9.16 -25.02
N PRO A 160 -1.16 8.79 -26.31
CA PRO A 160 -0.89 7.42 -26.75
C PRO A 160 0.54 7.02 -26.39
N PRO A 161 0.81 5.72 -26.14
CA PRO A 161 2.15 5.25 -25.81
C PRO A 161 3.21 5.64 -26.87
N GLU A 162 2.81 5.83 -28.13
CA GLU A 162 3.68 6.22 -29.24
C GLU A 162 4.18 7.68 -29.14
N PHE A 163 3.44 8.57 -28.47
CA PHE A 163 3.79 9.98 -28.33
C PHE A 163 3.72 10.40 -26.86
N GLN A 164 4.88 10.55 -26.22
CA GLN A 164 5.01 10.87 -24.81
C GLN A 164 5.73 12.22 -24.65
N PRO A 165 5.00 13.35 -24.57
CA PRO A 165 5.60 14.67 -24.44
C PRO A 165 6.25 14.89 -23.06
N LEU A 166 5.82 14.14 -22.04
CA LEU A 166 6.45 14.10 -20.73
C LEU A 166 7.11 12.73 -20.52
N LYS A 167 8.28 12.73 -19.90
CA LYS A 167 9.04 11.50 -19.61
C LYS A 167 8.63 10.83 -18.29
N MET A 168 7.85 11.51 -17.46
CA MET A 168 7.31 10.97 -16.22
C MET A 168 6.01 11.65 -15.80
N TRP A 169 5.15 10.88 -15.14
CA TRP A 169 3.96 11.38 -14.47
C TRP A 169 4.35 11.91 -13.09
N PHE A 170 3.78 13.06 -12.75
CA PHE A 170 4.06 13.74 -11.50
C PHE A 170 2.79 14.42 -11.00
N LEU A 171 2.36 14.08 -9.79
CA LEU A 171 1.20 14.70 -9.16
C LEU A 171 1.46 14.91 -7.65
N PRO A 172 1.67 16.16 -7.21
CA PRO A 172 1.73 16.49 -5.78
C PRO A 172 0.32 16.75 -5.23
N GLY A 173 0.06 16.32 -3.99
CA GLY A 173 -1.22 16.56 -3.32
C GLY A 173 -1.47 15.59 -2.17
N ASN A 174 -2.70 15.54 -1.68
CA ASN A 174 -3.06 14.63 -0.58
C ASN A 174 -3.09 13.19 -1.08
N THR A 175 -2.52 12.27 -0.30
CA THR A 175 -2.16 10.92 -0.77
C THR A 175 -3.35 10.17 -1.38
N ARG A 176 -4.52 10.25 -0.74
CA ARG A 176 -5.74 9.59 -1.22
C ARG A 176 -6.20 10.17 -2.56
N THR A 177 -6.23 11.50 -2.68
CA THR A 177 -6.60 12.20 -3.91
C THR A 177 -5.64 11.91 -5.06
N ILE A 178 -4.33 11.97 -4.84
CA ILE A 178 -3.35 11.78 -5.93
C ILE A 178 -3.32 10.33 -6.43
N CYS A 179 -3.47 9.35 -5.54
CA CYS A 179 -3.58 7.94 -5.92
C CYS A 179 -4.88 7.69 -6.71
N ALA A 180 -6.01 8.20 -6.23
CA ALA A 180 -7.30 8.06 -6.91
C ALA A 180 -7.30 8.74 -8.30
N ALA A 181 -6.82 9.98 -8.38
CA ALA A 181 -6.73 10.72 -9.64
C ALA A 181 -5.78 10.04 -10.63
N THR A 182 -4.60 9.60 -10.18
CA THR A 182 -3.64 8.90 -11.05
C THR A 182 -4.23 7.60 -11.59
N LEU A 183 -4.90 6.81 -10.75
CA LEU A 183 -5.53 5.58 -11.18
C LEU A 183 -6.68 5.87 -12.16
N ALA A 184 -7.54 6.85 -11.87
CA ALA A 184 -8.65 7.22 -12.73
C ALA A 184 -8.20 7.67 -14.13
N ILE A 185 -7.13 8.46 -14.24
CA ILE A 185 -6.59 8.89 -15.52
C ILE A 185 -5.98 7.71 -16.29
N ASN A 186 -5.28 6.79 -15.62
CA ASN A 186 -4.74 5.59 -16.28
C ASN A 186 -5.84 4.62 -16.71
N LEU A 187 -6.94 4.51 -15.97
CA LEU A 187 -8.12 3.73 -16.39
C LEU A 187 -8.85 4.42 -17.56
N ALA A 188 -8.94 5.75 -17.55
CA ALA A 188 -9.45 6.52 -18.68
C ALA A 188 -8.65 6.22 -19.94
N ARG A 189 -7.32 6.19 -19.87
CA ARG A 189 -6.46 5.78 -21.00
C ARG A 189 -6.78 4.39 -21.55
N LEU A 190 -7.15 3.44 -20.69
CA LEU A 190 -7.41 2.04 -21.08
C LEU A 190 -8.82 1.83 -21.65
N PHE A 191 -9.83 2.48 -21.09
CA PHE A 191 -11.23 2.24 -21.44
C PHE A 191 -11.86 3.33 -22.30
N SER A 192 -11.31 4.55 -22.29
CA SER A 192 -11.69 5.56 -23.28
C SER A 192 -10.85 5.35 -24.54
N GLN A 193 -11.52 5.22 -25.70
CA GLN A 193 -10.82 5.14 -26.98
C GLN A 193 -9.90 6.37 -27.14
N PRO A 194 -8.64 6.17 -27.56
CA PRO A 194 -7.59 7.15 -27.42
C PRO A 194 -7.90 8.36 -28.28
N LEU A 195 -8.24 9.48 -27.65
CA LEU A 195 -8.45 10.77 -28.28
C LEU A 195 -9.58 10.90 -29.33
N SER A 196 -10.83 11.16 -28.92
CA SER A 196 -11.86 11.74 -29.82
C SER A 196 -11.66 13.26 -30.09
N PHE A 197 -10.42 13.73 -30.25
CA PHE A 197 -10.08 15.17 -30.27
C PHE A 197 -10.24 15.86 -31.64
N ILE A 198 -10.92 15.28 -32.64
CA ILE A 198 -11.05 15.95 -33.96
C ILE A 198 -12.50 16.06 -34.50
N THR A 199 -13.58 16.00 -33.70
CA THR A 199 -14.92 16.28 -34.27
C THR A 199 -15.92 17.08 -33.45
N ASN A 200 -15.78 17.26 -32.13
CA ASN A 200 -16.93 17.68 -31.31
C ASN A 200 -16.71 18.86 -30.34
N ILE A 201 -15.83 19.82 -30.69
CA ILE A 201 -15.59 21.04 -29.88
C ILE A 201 -16.63 22.16 -30.13
N LEU A 202 -17.45 22.08 -31.18
CA LEU A 202 -18.37 23.17 -31.58
C LEU A 202 -19.87 22.85 -31.43
N ASN A 203 -20.25 21.76 -30.76
CA ASN A 203 -21.66 21.42 -30.55
C ASN A 203 -22.10 21.64 -29.08
N PRO A 204 -22.81 22.75 -28.78
CA PRO A 204 -23.28 23.06 -27.42
C PRO A 204 -24.39 22.11 -26.92
N ALA A 205 -25.02 21.31 -27.80
CA ALA A 205 -26.00 20.30 -27.39
C ALA A 205 -25.37 19.02 -26.82
N GLY A 206 -24.06 18.80 -27.00
CA GLY A 206 -23.32 17.66 -26.46
C GLY A 206 -23.05 17.74 -24.95
N TRP A 207 -23.40 18.86 -24.29
CA TRP A 207 -23.16 19.10 -22.86
C TRP A 207 -24.29 18.58 -21.96
N PHE A 208 -25.51 18.42 -22.47
CA PHE A 208 -26.70 18.16 -21.66
C PHE A 208 -27.23 16.72 -21.73
N GLN A 209 -26.65 15.84 -22.56
CA GLN A 209 -27.08 14.43 -22.71
C GLN A 209 -25.92 13.43 -22.92
N GLY A 210 -24.73 13.73 -22.38
CA GLY A 210 -23.52 12.89 -22.55
C GLY A 210 -22.26 13.73 -22.72
N GLY A 211 -22.01 14.60 -21.74
CA GLY A 211 -21.09 15.74 -21.78
C GLY A 211 -19.69 15.49 -22.38
N ILE A 212 -19.43 16.03 -23.59
CA ILE A 212 -18.14 16.46 -24.23
C ILE A 212 -16.96 15.48 -24.29
N SER A 213 -16.93 14.44 -23.48
CA SER A 213 -16.03 13.32 -23.62
C SER A 213 -16.89 12.11 -23.37
N ASN A 214 -16.92 11.18 -24.32
CA ASN A 214 -17.63 9.90 -24.25
C ASN A 214 -16.99 8.97 -23.17
N ILE A 215 -16.63 9.54 -22.03
CA ILE A 215 -15.95 8.99 -20.86
C ILE A 215 -17.03 8.91 -19.80
N ASP A 216 -17.59 7.73 -19.62
CA ASP A 216 -18.45 7.40 -18.50
C ASP A 216 -17.68 6.45 -17.56
N PRO A 217 -17.03 6.98 -16.50
CA PRO A 217 -16.27 6.16 -15.56
C PRO A 217 -17.12 5.12 -14.82
N LEU A 218 -18.44 5.35 -14.69
CA LEU A 218 -19.37 4.45 -14.00
C LEU A 218 -19.76 3.24 -14.87
N SER A 219 -19.43 3.26 -16.16
CA SER A 219 -19.60 2.14 -17.10
C SER A 219 -18.36 1.23 -17.22
N TRP A 220 -17.23 1.59 -16.63
CA TRP A 220 -15.98 0.82 -16.77
C TRP A 220 -16.00 -0.45 -15.91
N PRO A 221 -15.37 -1.55 -16.35
CA PRO A 221 -15.28 -2.77 -15.54
C PRO A 221 -14.37 -2.62 -14.31
N LEU A 222 -13.36 -1.75 -14.41
CA LEU A 222 -12.53 -1.32 -13.28
C LEU A 222 -12.80 0.16 -13.04
N GLN A 223 -13.08 0.53 -11.79
CA GLN A 223 -13.47 1.87 -11.40
C GLN A 223 -12.66 2.32 -10.19
N VAL A 224 -12.56 3.63 -9.99
CA VAL A 224 -11.94 4.22 -8.80
C VAL A 224 -13.02 4.90 -8.00
N GLN A 225 -12.99 4.72 -6.67
CA GLN A 225 -13.86 5.47 -5.79
C GLN A 225 -13.55 6.96 -5.91
N PHE A 226 -14.59 7.77 -6.15
CA PHE A 226 -14.42 9.22 -6.14
C PHE A 226 -13.95 9.69 -4.76
N VAL A 227 -12.90 10.50 -4.78
CA VAL A 227 -12.34 11.17 -3.60
C VAL A 227 -12.47 12.67 -3.83
N ASN A 228 -13.14 13.37 -2.93
CA ASN A 228 -13.28 14.80 -2.96
C ASN A 228 -11.94 15.45 -2.56
N PRO A 229 -11.25 16.14 -3.49
CA PRO A 229 -9.94 16.73 -3.21
C PRO A 229 -9.95 17.79 -2.11
N LEU A 230 -11.11 18.38 -1.79
CA LEU A 230 -11.23 19.47 -0.81
C LEU A 230 -11.37 18.97 0.62
N LEU A 231 -11.96 17.79 0.81
CA LEU A 231 -12.23 17.17 2.11
C LEU A 231 -11.23 16.07 2.47
N ASP A 232 -10.32 15.75 1.57
CA ASP A 232 -9.28 14.75 1.80
C ASP A 232 -8.25 15.27 2.82
N GLN A 233 -8.27 14.78 4.05
CA GLN A 233 -7.32 15.16 5.11
C GLN A 233 -6.04 14.32 5.12
N SER A 234 -5.89 13.37 4.19
CA SER A 234 -4.73 12.49 4.16
C SER A 234 -3.44 13.28 3.97
N ARG A 235 -2.35 12.77 4.55
CA ARG A 235 -1.06 13.46 4.53
C ARG A 235 -0.61 13.77 3.10
N THR A 236 -0.11 14.99 2.88
CA THR A 236 0.35 15.42 1.55
C THR A 236 1.62 14.68 1.16
N SER A 237 1.65 14.18 -0.07
CA SER A 237 2.75 13.41 -0.62
C SER A 237 2.87 13.61 -2.13
N MET A 238 3.82 12.91 -2.77
CA MET A 238 4.17 13.12 -4.17
C MET A 238 4.20 11.79 -4.90
N LEU A 239 3.28 11.60 -5.84
CA LEU A 239 3.25 10.41 -6.69
C LEU A 239 4.07 10.68 -7.95
N MET A 240 5.00 9.78 -8.25
CA MET A 240 5.72 9.76 -9.52
C MET A 240 5.69 8.37 -10.15
N GLY A 241 5.64 8.33 -11.48
CA GLY A 241 5.70 7.07 -12.21
C GLY A 241 6.15 7.27 -13.65
N SER A 242 6.94 6.33 -14.15
CA SER A 242 7.38 6.28 -15.54
C SER A 242 7.25 4.84 -16.04
N TRP A 243 6.03 4.43 -16.40
CA TRP A 243 5.69 3.06 -16.80
C TRP A 243 5.97 2.00 -15.72
N THR A 244 5.95 2.43 -14.46
CA THR A 244 6.05 1.56 -13.30
C THR A 244 4.67 1.01 -12.93
N ASP A 245 4.62 -0.19 -12.37
CA ASP A 245 3.39 -0.78 -11.82
C ASP A 245 2.80 0.14 -10.74
N PHE A 246 1.48 0.33 -10.74
CA PHE A 246 0.81 1.24 -9.83
C PHE A 246 1.02 0.84 -8.36
N HIS A 247 0.96 -0.45 -8.03
CA HIS A 247 1.26 -0.98 -6.70
C HIS A 247 2.66 -0.57 -6.23
N SER A 248 3.69 -0.85 -7.02
CA SER A 248 5.08 -0.55 -6.66
C SER A 248 5.33 0.97 -6.55
N ALA A 249 4.66 1.78 -7.37
CA ALA A 249 4.78 3.23 -7.34
C ALA A 249 4.08 3.88 -6.12
N THR A 250 3.08 3.20 -5.54
CA THR A 250 2.24 3.76 -4.46
C THR A 250 2.40 3.06 -3.12
N ALA A 251 2.99 1.86 -3.06
CA ALA A 251 3.06 1.06 -1.83
C ALA A 251 3.73 1.80 -0.66
N GLU A 252 4.90 2.41 -0.91
CA GLU A 252 5.61 3.18 0.12
C GLU A 252 4.83 4.43 0.55
N LEU A 253 4.23 5.11 -0.43
CA LEU A 253 3.44 6.33 -0.25
C LEU A 253 2.20 6.10 0.64
N LEU A 254 1.46 5.04 0.32
CA LEU A 254 0.24 4.64 1.02
C LEU A 254 0.56 4.22 2.46
N ARG A 255 1.65 3.46 2.65
CA ARG A 255 2.10 3.01 3.96
C ARG A 255 2.49 4.19 4.85
N ASP A 256 3.33 5.09 4.35
CA ASP A 256 3.79 6.25 5.10
C ASP A 256 2.60 7.16 5.47
N ALA A 257 1.62 7.31 4.56
CA ALA A 257 0.41 8.10 4.83
C ALA A 257 -0.63 7.41 5.72
N GLY A 258 -0.47 6.11 6.03
CA GLY A 258 -1.50 5.32 6.73
C GLY A 258 -2.77 5.11 5.90
N VAL A 259 -2.69 5.24 4.58
CA VAL A 259 -3.81 5.06 3.63
C VAL A 259 -3.74 3.65 3.07
N ILE A 260 -4.89 2.98 2.98
CA ILE A 260 -4.97 1.62 2.43
C ILE A 260 -5.75 1.64 1.12
N ALA A 261 -5.13 1.08 0.09
CA ALA A 261 -5.85 0.76 -1.14
C ALA A 261 -6.68 -0.51 -0.89
N ARG A 262 -7.95 -0.54 -1.30
CA ARG A 262 -8.81 -1.72 -1.20
C ARG A 262 -9.53 -1.92 -2.53
N ALA A 263 -9.65 -3.18 -2.95
CA ALA A 263 -10.32 -3.54 -4.19
C ALA A 263 -11.64 -4.22 -3.87
N TYR A 264 -12.72 -3.47 -3.98
CA TYR A 264 -14.08 -3.93 -3.72
C TYR A 264 -14.70 -4.54 -4.96
N THR A 265 -15.53 -5.57 -4.77
CA THR A 265 -16.27 -6.21 -5.87
C THR A 265 -17.74 -5.87 -5.74
N PHE A 266 -18.21 -5.02 -6.65
CA PHE A 266 -19.57 -4.49 -6.63
C PHE A 266 -20.46 -5.26 -7.59
N PHE A 267 -21.67 -5.59 -7.13
CA PHE A 267 -22.73 -6.13 -7.97
C PHE A 267 -23.90 -5.15 -8.06
N THR A 268 -24.56 -5.10 -9.21
CA THR A 268 -25.73 -4.23 -9.45
C THR A 268 -26.96 -4.57 -8.61
N GLU A 269 -26.92 -5.65 -7.83
CA GLU A 269 -27.94 -6.03 -6.85
C GLU A 269 -27.69 -5.44 -5.45
N ASP A 270 -26.48 -4.95 -5.14
CA ASP A 270 -26.15 -4.45 -3.79
C ASP A 270 -26.95 -3.17 -3.47
N GLU A 271 -27.46 -3.01 -2.24
CA GLU A 271 -28.27 -1.83 -1.89
C GLU A 271 -27.43 -0.55 -1.73
N GLU A 272 -26.22 -0.68 -1.20
CA GLU A 272 -25.34 0.45 -0.89
C GLU A 272 -24.48 0.86 -2.10
N ASN A 273 -24.35 2.17 -2.32
CA ASN A 273 -23.51 2.71 -3.37
C ASN A 273 -22.01 2.64 -3.02
N PRO A 274 -21.13 2.17 -3.92
CA PRO A 274 -19.67 2.19 -3.72
C PRO A 274 -19.04 3.58 -3.76
N HIS A 275 -19.75 4.62 -4.21
CA HIS A 275 -19.26 5.99 -4.31
C HIS A 275 -19.93 6.96 -3.31
N PRO A 276 -19.61 6.86 -2.00
CA PRO A 276 -20.28 7.64 -0.96
C PRO A 276 -20.08 9.16 -1.13
N GLU A 277 -18.89 9.61 -1.53
CA GLU A 277 -18.59 11.04 -1.68
C GLU A 277 -19.20 11.64 -2.95
N LEU A 278 -19.34 10.84 -4.00
CA LEU A 278 -19.99 11.29 -5.23
C LEU A 278 -21.51 11.40 -5.02
N GLU A 279 -22.10 10.49 -4.25
CA GLU A 279 -23.50 10.58 -3.84
C GLU A 279 -23.77 11.83 -2.99
N ALA A 280 -22.87 12.14 -2.05
CA ALA A 280 -22.96 13.37 -1.26
C ALA A 280 -22.90 14.63 -2.14
N LEU A 281 -22.06 14.63 -3.17
CA LEU A 281 -21.95 15.73 -4.13
C LEU A 281 -23.17 15.82 -5.07
N ALA A 282 -23.76 14.68 -5.42
CA ALA A 282 -24.96 14.58 -6.25
C ALA A 282 -26.27 14.87 -5.49
N GLY A 283 -26.19 15.39 -4.25
CA GLY A 283 -27.34 15.76 -3.43
C GLY A 283 -28.08 14.58 -2.81
N GLY A 284 -27.42 13.43 -2.65
CA GLY A 284 -28.00 12.22 -2.04
C GLY A 284 -28.86 11.39 -2.99
N VAL A 285 -28.82 11.66 -4.30
CA VAL A 285 -29.47 10.81 -5.30
C VAL A 285 -28.54 9.64 -5.63
N ALA A 286 -28.71 8.53 -4.89
CA ALA A 286 -27.89 7.32 -5.05
C ALA A 286 -27.85 6.78 -6.49
N ASP A 287 -28.95 6.94 -7.25
CA ASP A 287 -29.09 6.40 -8.60
C ASP A 287 -28.14 7.03 -9.63
N LEU A 288 -27.74 8.29 -9.45
CA LEU A 288 -26.85 8.98 -10.40
C LEU A 288 -25.37 8.64 -10.17
N ALA A 289 -25.04 8.20 -8.97
CA ALA A 289 -23.68 7.93 -8.52
C ALA A 289 -23.29 6.44 -8.60
N ARG A 290 -24.25 5.58 -8.96
CA ARG A 290 -24.10 4.14 -8.92
C ARG A 290 -23.45 3.60 -10.21
N PRO A 291 -22.54 2.61 -10.12
CA PRO A 291 -22.03 1.93 -11.31
C PRO A 291 -23.13 1.27 -12.15
N HIS A 292 -23.07 1.42 -13.47
CA HIS A 292 -24.07 0.87 -14.39
C HIS A 292 -23.91 -0.64 -14.65
N ARG A 293 -22.79 -1.23 -14.24
CA ARG A 293 -22.45 -2.65 -14.43
C ARG A 293 -21.77 -3.23 -13.19
N ASN A 294 -21.67 -4.55 -13.13
CA ASN A 294 -20.79 -5.22 -12.17
C ASN A 294 -19.34 -4.82 -12.45
N CYS A 295 -18.64 -4.37 -11.40
CA CYS A 295 -17.31 -3.78 -11.52
C CYS A 295 -16.46 -4.03 -10.28
N VAL A 296 -15.15 -3.85 -10.46
CA VAL A 296 -14.19 -3.77 -9.35
C VAL A 296 -13.94 -2.30 -9.06
N VAL A 297 -14.16 -1.88 -7.81
CA VAL A 297 -13.97 -0.51 -7.36
C VAL A 297 -12.73 -0.43 -6.48
N PHE A 298 -11.73 0.34 -6.90
CA PHE A 298 -10.57 0.65 -6.08
C PHE A 298 -10.87 1.85 -5.17
N ALA A 299 -10.89 1.61 -3.87
CA ALA A 299 -11.00 2.64 -2.86
C ALA A 299 -9.64 2.91 -2.23
N PHE A 300 -9.34 4.18 -1.99
CA PHE A 300 -8.23 4.58 -1.12
C PHE A 300 -8.87 5.09 0.15
N GLU A 301 -8.69 4.38 1.26
CA GLU A 301 -9.28 4.73 2.55
C GLU A 301 -8.19 5.24 3.49
N ASP A 302 -8.42 6.41 4.08
CA ASP A 302 -7.54 6.92 5.12
C ASP A 302 -7.81 6.18 6.44
N LYS A 303 -6.82 5.42 6.90
CA LYS A 303 -6.86 4.69 8.17
C LYS A 303 -5.78 5.17 9.14
N SER A 304 -5.18 6.34 8.87
CA SER A 304 -4.15 6.92 9.72
C SER A 304 -4.67 7.33 11.10
N GLY A 305 -5.98 7.56 11.22
CA GLY A 305 -6.61 8.08 12.44
C GLY A 305 -6.31 9.56 12.70
N TYR A 306 -5.77 10.26 11.70
CA TYR A 306 -5.62 11.70 11.70
C TYR A 306 -6.97 12.37 11.39
N GLU A 307 -7.36 13.31 12.23
CA GLU A 307 -8.50 14.20 11.99
C GLU A 307 -7.97 15.61 12.18
N GLY A 308 -7.82 16.34 11.08
CA GLY A 308 -7.22 17.66 11.10
C GLY A 308 -8.12 18.73 11.72
N PRO A 309 -7.55 19.82 12.24
CA PRO A 309 -8.30 20.87 12.94
C PRO A 309 -9.28 21.62 12.04
N THR A 310 -9.11 21.61 10.71
CA THR A 310 -9.98 22.35 9.78
C THR A 310 -10.98 21.51 9.01
N GLY A 311 -10.83 20.18 8.97
CA GLY A 311 -11.72 19.31 8.19
C GLY A 311 -11.36 19.26 6.69
N THR A 312 -10.24 19.83 6.25
CA THR A 312 -9.98 20.13 4.82
C THR A 312 -8.64 19.63 4.32
N ALA A 313 -8.42 19.71 3.01
CA ALA A 313 -7.16 19.35 2.37
C ALA A 313 -5.91 20.07 2.90
N ILE A 314 -6.08 21.25 3.49
CA ILE A 314 -4.98 22.01 4.13
C ILE A 314 -4.41 21.24 5.32
N ASP A 315 -5.22 20.43 5.99
CA ASP A 315 -4.81 19.61 7.12
C ASP A 315 -3.77 18.55 6.74
N GLY A 316 -3.79 18.07 5.49
CA GLY A 316 -2.78 17.13 4.98
C GLY A 316 -1.38 17.74 4.93
N VAL A 317 -1.28 19.05 4.65
CA VAL A 317 -0.02 19.81 4.62
C VAL A 317 0.46 20.08 6.04
N ILE A 318 -0.44 20.45 6.95
CA ILE A 318 -0.11 20.66 8.36
C ILE A 318 0.43 19.36 8.98
N ASN A 319 -0.20 18.22 8.67
CA ASN A 319 0.26 16.91 9.11
C ASN A 319 1.68 16.59 8.61
N LEU A 320 1.97 16.85 7.33
CA LEU A 320 3.32 16.64 6.77
C LEU A 320 4.38 17.46 7.53
N PHE A 321 4.11 18.73 7.83
CA PHE A 321 5.03 19.57 8.61
C PHE A 321 5.16 19.09 10.05
N ALA A 322 4.05 18.71 10.70
CA ALA A 322 4.04 18.22 12.08
C ALA A 322 4.80 16.90 12.22
N SER A 323 4.58 15.94 11.32
CA SER A 323 5.26 14.66 11.32
C SER A 323 6.76 14.81 11.09
N THR A 324 7.15 15.63 10.11
CA THR A 324 8.56 15.89 9.80
C THR A 324 9.27 16.58 10.97
N ALA A 325 8.59 17.51 11.65
CA ALA A 325 9.14 18.21 12.82
C ALA A 325 9.34 17.26 14.01
N ASP A 326 8.37 16.38 14.30
CA ASP A 326 8.51 15.39 15.37
C ASP A 326 9.63 14.38 15.10
N ASP A 327 9.68 13.82 13.88
CA ASP A 327 10.71 12.86 13.51
C ASP A 327 12.13 13.48 13.52
N LEU A 328 12.26 14.77 13.15
CA LEU A 328 13.57 15.43 13.07
C LEU A 328 14.03 16.05 14.39
N ILE A 329 13.14 16.66 15.16
CA ILE A 329 13.48 17.50 16.34
C ILE A 329 13.19 16.76 17.63
N THR A 330 12.01 16.14 17.76
CA THR A 330 11.60 15.47 19.00
C THR A 330 12.45 14.22 19.22
N GLU A 331 12.68 13.41 18.17
CA GLU A 331 13.56 12.24 18.27
C GLU A 331 15.01 12.63 18.64
N THR A 332 15.51 13.79 18.19
CA THR A 332 16.94 14.14 18.33
C THR A 332 17.26 15.01 19.56
N VAL A 333 16.32 15.84 20.04
CA VAL A 333 16.59 16.85 21.07
C VAL A 333 15.81 16.62 22.38
N PHE A 334 14.58 16.07 22.32
CA PHE A 334 13.71 15.91 23.49
C PHE A 334 12.97 14.56 23.48
N PRO A 335 13.62 13.43 23.82
CA PRO A 335 12.92 12.16 24.00
C PRO A 335 12.12 12.19 25.30
N ILE A 336 10.89 12.71 25.22
CA ILE A 336 9.89 12.62 26.29
C ILE A 336 9.06 11.37 25.98
N ASP A 337 9.09 10.42 26.88
CA ASP A 337 8.29 9.20 26.87
C ASP A 337 7.48 9.25 28.17
N THR A 338 6.22 9.67 28.08
CA THR A 338 5.37 9.94 29.26
C THR A 338 4.66 8.67 29.74
N ASP A 339 4.48 7.69 28.87
CA ASP A 339 3.76 6.44 29.13
C ASP A 339 4.67 5.21 29.28
N ASP A 340 5.99 5.38 29.17
CA ASP A 340 7.02 4.34 29.33
C ASP A 340 6.82 3.17 28.35
N ASP A 341 6.16 3.45 27.20
CA ASP A 341 5.97 2.49 26.13
C ASP A 341 7.25 2.33 25.28
N GLY A 342 8.21 3.24 25.47
CA GLY A 342 9.51 3.26 24.83
C GLY A 342 9.50 3.75 23.38
N GLU A 343 8.45 4.47 22.97
CA GLU A 343 8.40 5.41 21.86
C GLU A 343 8.46 6.85 22.38
N VAL A 344 8.89 7.80 21.54
CA VAL A 344 8.94 9.22 21.94
C VAL A 344 7.59 9.84 21.61
N ASP A 345 6.92 10.40 22.62
CA ASP A 345 5.64 11.07 22.46
C ASP A 345 5.73 12.21 21.42
N PRO A 346 4.81 12.30 20.45
CA PRO A 346 4.86 13.33 19.44
C PRO A 346 4.42 14.69 20.02
N LEU A 347 5.41 15.54 20.31
CA LEU A 347 5.22 16.84 20.95
C LEU A 347 4.60 17.88 20.00
N PHE A 348 5.06 17.98 18.77
CA PHE A 348 4.55 18.95 17.79
C PHE A 348 3.19 18.55 17.22
N ARG A 349 2.94 17.26 16.97
CA ARG A 349 1.57 16.80 16.60
C ARG A 349 0.57 17.06 17.72
N ARG A 350 0.94 16.91 18.99
CA ARG A 350 0.04 17.25 20.11
C ARG A 350 -0.26 18.75 20.18
N ILE A 351 0.74 19.61 19.97
CA ILE A 351 0.58 21.07 19.98
C ILE A 351 -0.27 21.55 18.80
N LEU A 352 -0.09 20.97 17.62
CA LEU A 352 -0.85 21.33 16.41
C LEU A 352 -2.24 20.68 16.34
N GLY A 353 -2.60 19.84 17.32
CA GLY A 353 -3.88 19.13 17.34
C GLY A 353 -3.99 18.03 16.27
N VAL A 354 -2.84 17.53 15.81
CA VAL A 354 -2.67 16.53 14.73
C VAL A 354 -2.37 15.14 15.29
N ALA A 355 -2.43 14.98 16.61
CA ALA A 355 -2.19 13.68 17.24
C ALA A 355 -3.25 12.66 16.76
N PRO A 356 -2.84 11.45 16.37
CA PRO A 356 -3.76 10.42 15.90
C PRO A 356 -4.75 10.07 17.01
N LYS A 357 -6.05 10.01 16.68
CA LYS A 357 -7.10 9.70 17.65
C LYS A 357 -6.88 8.32 18.28
N LYS A 358 -7.22 8.18 19.56
CA LYS A 358 -7.20 6.87 20.23
C LYS A 358 -8.13 5.89 19.47
N PRO A 359 -7.67 4.67 19.15
CA PRO A 359 -8.52 3.69 18.49
C PRO A 359 -9.72 3.38 19.37
N TRP A 360 -10.88 3.22 18.75
CA TRP A 360 -12.11 2.90 19.46
C TRP A 360 -12.17 1.41 19.85
N ALA A 361 -11.58 0.55 19.01
CA ALA A 361 -11.46 -0.88 19.24
C ALA A 361 -10.19 -1.17 20.04
N ILE A 362 -10.35 -1.57 21.30
CA ILE A 362 -9.23 -1.93 22.19
C ILE A 362 -9.46 -3.32 22.77
N PHE A 363 -8.49 -4.20 22.54
CA PHE A 363 -8.45 -5.55 23.10
C PHE A 363 -7.63 -5.55 24.39
N TRP A 364 -8.32 -5.65 25.51
CA TRP A 364 -7.70 -5.71 26.83
C TRP A 364 -7.19 -7.12 27.12
N GLU A 365 -6.04 -7.21 27.76
CA GLU A 365 -5.48 -8.48 28.22
C GLU A 365 -6.19 -8.88 29.52
N SER A 366 -6.85 -10.03 29.50
CA SER A 366 -7.55 -10.57 30.68
C SER A 366 -7.80 -12.05 30.51
N GLN A 367 -8.27 -12.71 31.57
CA GLN A 367 -8.67 -14.13 31.53
C GLN A 367 -9.74 -14.44 30.46
N HIS A 368 -10.49 -13.42 30.02
CA HIS A 368 -11.53 -13.53 29.00
C HIS A 368 -11.22 -12.69 27.76
N SER A 369 -9.93 -12.44 27.47
CA SER A 369 -9.52 -11.69 26.29
C SER A 369 -9.89 -12.41 24.99
N GLY A 370 -10.13 -11.61 23.95
CA GLY A 370 -10.22 -12.10 22.57
C GLY A 370 -8.86 -12.35 21.93
N ILE A 371 -7.77 -11.94 22.58
CA ILE A 371 -6.42 -12.19 22.11
C ILE A 371 -6.13 -13.69 22.26
N VAL A 372 -5.83 -14.35 21.14
CA VAL A 372 -5.47 -15.77 21.09
C VAL A 372 -3.97 -15.94 21.28
N ASP A 373 -3.20 -15.10 20.59
CA ASP A 373 -1.74 -15.10 20.62
C ASP A 373 -1.27 -13.65 20.42
N SER A 374 -0.27 -13.22 21.18
CA SER A 374 0.35 -11.89 21.05
C SER A 374 1.87 -12.03 21.14
N GLY A 375 2.55 -11.60 20.08
CA GLY A 375 4.01 -11.58 20.00
C GLY A 375 4.55 -10.16 20.01
N TYR A 376 5.42 -9.86 20.97
CA TYR A 376 6.23 -8.65 20.98
C TYR A 376 7.63 -8.96 20.42
N TYR A 377 7.98 -8.32 19.32
CA TYR A 377 9.27 -8.48 18.67
C TYR A 377 10.04 -7.17 18.70
N GLN A 378 11.24 -7.18 19.27
CA GLN A 378 12.12 -6.02 19.28
C GLN A 378 13.36 -6.28 18.42
N HIS A 379 13.41 -5.65 17.25
CA HIS A 379 14.56 -5.73 16.36
C HIS A 379 15.59 -4.68 16.77
N LYS A 380 16.70 -5.13 17.36
CA LYS A 380 17.80 -4.23 17.72
C LYS A 380 18.58 -3.79 16.48
N GLY A 381 19.03 -2.53 16.50
CA GLY A 381 19.78 -1.92 15.40
C GLY A 381 21.11 -2.65 15.20
N PRO A 382 21.37 -3.25 14.03
CA PRO A 382 22.47 -4.19 13.89
C PRO A 382 23.80 -3.53 13.51
N VAL A 383 23.93 -2.19 13.38
CA VAL A 383 25.19 -1.54 12.97
C VAL A 383 25.31 -0.11 13.50
N LEU A 384 26.50 0.27 13.98
CA LEU A 384 26.87 1.60 14.48
C LEU A 384 27.20 2.61 13.36
N THR A 385 28.00 2.16 12.41
CA THR A 385 28.64 3.00 11.39
C THR A 385 28.27 2.52 9.99
N ALA A 386 27.70 3.41 9.20
CA ALA A 386 27.45 3.19 7.78
C ALA A 386 28.64 3.71 6.97
N MET A 387 29.09 2.92 6.00
CA MET A 387 30.13 3.29 5.04
C MET A 387 29.60 3.19 3.63
N THR A 388 29.96 4.17 2.79
CA THR A 388 29.72 4.11 1.36
C THR A 388 30.97 4.51 0.58
N GLY A 389 31.19 3.87 -0.57
CA GLY A 389 32.38 4.14 -1.37
C GLY A 389 32.57 3.20 -2.55
N GLY A 390 33.72 3.33 -3.20
CA GLY A 390 34.12 2.56 -4.37
C GLY A 390 34.53 3.43 -5.56
N HIS A 391 34.11 4.70 -5.57
CA HIS A 391 34.59 5.72 -6.52
C HIS A 391 34.80 7.07 -5.85
N SER A 392 35.87 7.77 -6.23
CA SER A 392 36.13 9.14 -5.78
C SER A 392 35.36 10.18 -6.59
N PRO A 393 35.14 11.39 -6.03
CA PRO A 393 34.53 12.48 -6.77
C PRO A 393 35.30 12.78 -8.05
N ARG A 394 34.58 13.05 -9.15
CA ARG A 394 35.18 13.36 -10.46
C ARG A 394 36.25 14.46 -10.39
N ILE A 395 36.04 15.47 -9.55
CA ILE A 395 37.00 16.57 -9.31
C ILE A 395 38.32 16.08 -8.70
N VAL A 396 38.27 15.10 -7.79
CA VAL A 396 39.48 14.54 -7.16
C VAL A 396 40.24 13.66 -8.16
N ASN A 397 39.52 12.88 -8.97
CA ASN A 397 40.13 12.06 -10.03
C ASN A 397 40.78 12.91 -11.13
N GLU A 398 40.12 14.00 -11.54
CA GLU A 398 40.66 14.95 -12.53
C GLU A 398 41.92 15.68 -11.99
N LEU A 399 41.92 16.07 -10.71
CA LEU A 399 43.06 16.73 -10.05
C LEU A 399 44.26 15.78 -9.88
N GLN A 400 44.02 14.51 -9.53
CA GLN A 400 45.07 13.49 -9.42
C GLN A 400 45.68 13.16 -10.79
N THR A 401 44.83 12.95 -11.80
CA THR A 401 45.27 12.71 -13.18
C THR A 401 46.10 13.89 -13.70
N PHE A 402 45.72 15.12 -13.36
CA PHE A 402 46.49 16.32 -13.70
C PHE A 402 47.83 16.38 -12.93
N GLY A 403 47.85 16.09 -11.63
CA GLY A 403 49.06 16.08 -10.80
C GLY A 403 50.09 15.02 -11.22
N ILE A 404 49.63 13.82 -11.61
CA ILE A 404 50.50 12.74 -12.10
C ILE A 404 51.06 13.07 -13.48
N ARG A 405 50.26 13.64 -14.39
CA ARG A 405 50.73 14.13 -15.70
C ARG A 405 51.76 15.26 -15.55
N TYR A 406 51.55 16.17 -14.62
CA TYR A 406 52.49 17.27 -14.33
C TYR A 406 53.79 16.76 -13.67
N GLY A 407 53.69 15.79 -12.75
CA GLY A 407 54.85 15.18 -12.08
C GLY A 407 55.72 14.32 -13.01
N LEU A 408 55.12 13.53 -13.90
CA LEU A 408 55.84 12.72 -14.89
C LEU A 408 56.46 13.58 -16.01
N ALA A 409 55.77 14.64 -16.45
CA ALA A 409 56.34 15.61 -17.40
C ALA A 409 57.53 16.39 -16.81
N LYS A 410 57.60 16.55 -15.49
CA LYS A 410 58.74 17.18 -14.80
C LYS A 410 59.90 16.22 -14.53
N LEU A 411 59.65 14.92 -14.40
CA LEU A 411 60.72 13.92 -14.26
C LEU A 411 61.41 13.64 -15.61
N SER A 412 60.71 13.76 -16.73
CA SER A 412 61.30 13.65 -18.08
C SER A 412 62.12 14.89 -18.49
N GLU A 413 61.95 16.03 -17.82
CA GLU A 413 62.77 17.25 -18.00
C GLU A 413 64.11 17.23 -17.25
N VAL A 414 64.33 16.30 -16.30
CA VAL A 414 65.45 16.35 -15.34
C VAL A 414 66.57 15.31 -15.64
N ILE A 415 66.46 14.51 -16.69
CA ILE A 415 67.54 13.58 -17.10
C ILE A 415 67.99 13.87 -18.55
N PRO A 416 69.04 14.69 -18.77
CA PRO A 416 69.71 14.76 -20.06
C PRO A 416 70.71 13.60 -20.15
N LEU A 417 70.32 12.50 -20.80
CA LEU A 417 71.27 11.44 -21.18
C LEU A 417 71.78 11.73 -22.61
N PRO A 418 73.06 12.05 -22.82
CA PRO A 418 73.59 12.35 -24.14
C PRO A 418 73.86 11.06 -24.92
N GLY A 419 73.18 10.93 -26.06
CA GLY A 419 73.53 9.99 -27.11
C GLY A 419 72.81 8.64 -27.06
N THR A 420 71.56 8.61 -27.51
CA THR A 420 71.04 7.64 -28.49
C THR A 420 69.55 7.89 -28.78
N ALA A 421 69.24 7.95 -30.07
CA ALA A 421 67.96 7.65 -30.73
C ALA A 421 66.70 8.44 -30.34
N THR A 422 66.44 9.47 -31.15
CA THR A 422 65.18 9.66 -31.88
C THR A 422 63.88 9.45 -31.11
N GLN A 423 63.25 10.57 -30.72
CA GLN A 423 61.84 10.64 -30.37
C GLN A 423 60.97 9.95 -31.44
N ALA A 424 60.28 8.89 -31.05
CA ALA A 424 59.11 8.38 -31.75
C ALA A 424 57.87 8.93 -31.02
N PRO A 425 57.09 9.83 -31.64
CA PRO A 425 55.82 10.28 -31.09
C PRO A 425 54.79 9.14 -31.15
N GLY A 426 54.18 8.76 -30.02
CA GLY A 426 52.99 7.90 -30.02
C GLY A 426 53.07 6.53 -29.29
N SER A 427 53.95 6.31 -28.30
CA SER A 427 53.92 5.08 -27.50
C SER A 427 52.91 5.10 -26.35
N ASN A 428 51.63 4.82 -26.66
CA ASN A 428 50.56 4.56 -25.69
C ASN A 428 50.72 3.18 -24.98
N GLY A 429 51.83 2.93 -24.29
CA GLY A 429 52.19 1.56 -23.87
C GLY A 429 52.16 1.26 -22.36
N LEU A 430 52.52 2.21 -21.49
CA LEU A 430 52.70 1.94 -20.05
C LEU A 430 52.04 2.98 -19.13
N GLU A 431 51.67 4.15 -19.63
CA GLU A 431 51.02 5.20 -18.81
C GLU A 431 49.52 4.92 -18.57
N ASN A 432 48.81 4.31 -19.52
CA ASN A 432 47.38 4.00 -19.36
C ASN A 432 47.11 2.77 -18.47
N LEU A 433 48.08 1.85 -18.32
CA LEU A 433 47.90 0.65 -17.49
C LEU A 433 48.11 0.94 -15.99
N TYR A 434 48.98 1.90 -15.65
CA TYR A 434 49.19 2.35 -14.28
C TYR A 434 48.19 3.42 -13.82
N GLN A 435 47.57 4.19 -14.73
CA GLN A 435 46.54 5.18 -14.40
C GLN A 435 45.29 4.56 -13.75
N GLY A 436 44.79 3.43 -14.28
CA GLY A 436 43.59 2.78 -13.77
C GLY A 436 43.71 2.15 -12.38
N GLN A 437 44.90 2.07 -11.78
CA GLN A 437 45.10 1.55 -10.41
C GLN A 437 45.14 2.65 -9.34
N PHE A 438 45.39 3.91 -9.72
CA PHE A 438 45.42 5.05 -8.80
C PHE A 438 44.14 5.88 -8.81
N ASP A 439 43.31 5.71 -9.85
CA ASP A 439 41.91 6.14 -9.83
C ASP A 439 41.16 5.40 -8.71
N ASP A 440 40.31 6.12 -7.97
CA ASP A 440 39.51 5.59 -6.84
C ASP A 440 40.32 5.18 -5.58
N MET A 441 41.52 5.74 -5.38
CA MET A 441 42.32 5.52 -4.16
C MET A 441 42.11 6.60 -3.08
N LEU A 442 42.04 7.88 -3.44
CA LEU A 442 41.90 8.99 -2.49
C LEU A 442 40.43 9.45 -2.37
N PHE A 443 39.92 9.60 -1.15
CA PHE A 443 38.52 9.98 -0.89
C PHE A 443 37.48 9.04 -1.54
N ALA A 444 37.83 7.79 -1.82
CA ALA A 444 36.91 6.82 -2.40
C ALA A 444 35.90 6.25 -1.40
N HIS A 445 36.09 6.51 -0.10
CA HIS A 445 35.25 5.99 0.98
C HIS A 445 34.84 7.10 1.93
N MET A 446 33.56 7.10 2.31
CA MET A 446 32.97 8.03 3.27
C MET A 446 32.31 7.22 4.40
N ARG A 447 32.45 7.71 5.63
CA ARG A 447 31.96 7.07 6.85
C ARG A 447 31.03 8.00 7.61
N PHE A 448 29.88 7.50 8.03
CA PHE A 448 28.96 8.20 8.93
C PHE A 448 28.62 7.31 10.13
N THR A 449 28.77 7.86 11.33
CA THR A 449 28.43 7.18 12.59
C THR A 449 27.38 8.00 13.31
N ASP A 450 26.26 7.38 13.63
CA ASP A 450 25.19 8.02 14.38
C ASP A 450 25.61 8.17 15.86
N PRO A 451 25.81 9.41 16.36
CA PRO A 451 26.30 9.63 17.71
C PRO A 451 25.31 9.17 18.79
N LYS A 452 24.00 9.27 18.53
CA LYS A 452 22.95 8.83 19.46
C LYS A 452 22.97 7.31 19.59
N ARG A 453 23.03 6.60 18.46
CA ARG A 453 23.15 5.14 18.45
C ARG A 453 24.43 4.67 19.13
N ARG A 454 25.54 5.39 18.93
CA ARG A 454 26.82 5.09 19.58
C ARG A 454 26.78 5.22 21.09
N ALA A 455 26.12 6.25 21.60
CA ALA A 455 25.95 6.42 23.04
C ALA A 455 25.11 5.29 23.67
N MET A 456 24.07 4.81 22.97
CA MET A 456 23.11 3.84 23.52
C MET A 456 23.49 2.37 23.35
N THR A 457 24.27 2.00 22.32
CA THR A 457 24.52 0.58 21.97
C THR A 457 25.74 -0.02 22.68
N GLY A 458 26.62 0.82 23.26
CA GLY A 458 27.83 0.38 23.95
C GLY A 458 28.90 -0.22 23.03
N ASP A 459 30.00 -0.69 23.62
CA ASP A 459 31.22 -1.07 22.89
C ASP A 459 31.11 -2.38 22.08
N LEU A 460 30.14 -3.25 22.43
CA LEU A 460 29.89 -4.52 21.73
C LEU A 460 28.90 -4.39 20.57
N ALA A 461 28.53 -3.16 20.19
CA ALA A 461 27.76 -2.92 18.98
C ALA A 461 28.48 -3.48 17.75
N TYR A 462 27.74 -4.10 16.84
CA TYR A 462 28.24 -4.39 15.51
C TYR A 462 28.70 -3.08 14.86
N GLN A 463 29.95 -3.04 14.43
CA GLN A 463 30.64 -1.79 14.18
C GLN A 463 30.30 -1.19 12.80
N GLU A 464 30.52 -1.92 11.71
CA GLU A 464 30.55 -1.33 10.37
C GLU A 464 29.75 -2.15 9.34
N LEU A 465 29.09 -1.43 8.41
CA LEU A 465 28.42 -1.98 7.24
C LEU A 465 28.77 -1.14 6.02
N TYR A 466 29.00 -1.82 4.90
CA TYR A 466 29.45 -1.20 3.65
C TYR A 466 28.43 -1.38 2.53
N GLU A 467 28.15 -0.31 1.79
CA GLU A 467 27.38 -0.33 0.53
C GLU A 467 28.11 0.46 -0.56
N ARG A 468 28.08 -0.04 -1.80
CA ARG A 468 28.79 0.60 -2.92
C ARG A 468 28.13 1.93 -3.31
N GLY A 469 28.96 2.95 -3.57
CA GLY A 469 28.52 4.28 -3.99
C GLY A 469 29.70 5.21 -4.32
N THR A 470 29.41 6.42 -4.79
CA THR A 470 30.44 7.46 -5.04
C THR A 470 30.55 8.35 -3.81
N ALA A 471 31.69 8.29 -3.12
CA ALA A 471 31.89 9.01 -1.86
C ALA A 471 31.94 10.54 -2.05
N TYR A 472 31.59 11.31 -1.01
CA TYR A 472 31.61 12.78 -0.96
C TYR A 472 30.77 13.52 -2.01
N VAL A 473 29.73 12.88 -2.55
CA VAL A 473 28.71 13.50 -3.40
C VAL A 473 27.36 13.52 -2.66
N ALA A 474 26.46 14.45 -3.02
CA ALA A 474 25.12 14.53 -2.41
C ALA A 474 24.35 13.19 -2.43
N SER A 475 24.58 12.34 -3.44
CA SER A 475 24.03 10.99 -3.52
C SER A 475 24.57 10.05 -2.45
N ALA A 476 25.85 10.12 -2.09
CA ALA A 476 26.43 9.30 -1.01
C ALA A 476 25.83 9.63 0.35
N LEU A 477 25.51 10.89 0.61
CA LEU A 477 24.84 11.28 1.86
C LEU A 477 23.46 10.63 1.99
N LEU A 478 22.73 10.52 0.88
CA LEU A 478 21.41 9.88 0.84
C LEU A 478 21.51 8.37 1.07
N VAL A 479 22.51 7.71 0.46
CA VAL A 479 22.80 6.29 0.69
C VAL A 479 23.15 6.05 2.17
N LEU A 480 24.04 6.86 2.75
CA LEU A 480 24.40 6.75 4.17
C LEU A 480 23.21 6.95 5.10
N ARG A 481 22.30 7.88 4.76
CA ARG A 481 21.08 8.11 5.51
C ARG A 481 20.09 6.95 5.40
N GLN A 482 19.83 6.47 4.18
CA GLN A 482 19.00 5.29 3.93
C GLN A 482 19.53 4.06 4.68
N LEU A 483 20.85 3.84 4.66
CA LEU A 483 21.50 2.80 5.44
C LEU A 483 21.28 2.98 6.94
N ASN A 484 21.48 4.20 7.45
CA ASN A 484 21.30 4.46 8.87
C ASN A 484 19.87 4.17 9.32
N TRP A 485 18.88 4.56 8.51
CA TRP A 485 17.46 4.28 8.77
C TRP A 485 17.11 2.80 8.61
N LYS A 486 17.54 2.15 7.53
CA LYS A 486 17.34 0.71 7.29
C LYS A 486 18.03 -0.16 8.33
N ARG A 487 18.90 0.38 9.18
CA ARG A 487 19.51 -0.31 10.33
C ARG A 487 19.08 0.26 11.69
N ARG A 488 18.04 1.12 11.75
CA ARG A 488 17.44 1.54 13.02
C ARG A 488 16.83 0.34 13.76
N ALA A 489 16.84 0.42 15.09
CA ALA A 489 16.06 -0.50 15.92
C ALA A 489 14.57 -0.19 15.71
N TYR A 490 13.73 -1.22 15.66
CA TYR A 490 12.28 -1.06 15.57
C TYR A 490 11.58 -2.17 16.35
N ARG A 491 10.34 -1.92 16.73
CA ARG A 491 9.47 -2.92 17.37
C ARG A 491 8.45 -3.38 16.33
N SER A 492 8.05 -4.64 16.41
CA SER A 492 6.94 -5.18 15.65
C SER A 492 6.06 -5.99 16.58
N PHE A 493 4.77 -5.90 16.35
CA PHE A 493 3.78 -6.65 17.10
C PHE A 493 2.99 -7.52 16.14
N LYS A 494 2.68 -8.72 16.58
CA LYS A 494 1.79 -9.61 15.84
C LYS A 494 0.81 -10.23 16.81
N THR A 495 -0.45 -9.86 16.67
CA THR A 495 -1.52 -10.35 17.53
C THR A 495 -2.58 -11.05 16.69
N SER A 496 -2.98 -12.25 17.13
CA SER A 496 -4.10 -13.00 16.59
C SER A 496 -5.32 -12.86 17.49
N ILE A 497 -6.44 -12.45 16.90
CA ILE A 497 -7.67 -12.13 17.63
C ILE A 497 -8.80 -13.06 17.21
N ARG A 498 -9.59 -13.49 18.20
CA ARG A 498 -10.82 -14.26 18.01
C ARG A 498 -12.00 -13.35 17.69
N ASN A 499 -12.76 -13.72 16.66
CA ASN A 499 -13.99 -13.00 16.29
C ASN A 499 -15.05 -13.00 17.41
N GLY A 500 -15.70 -11.86 17.63
CA GLY A 500 -16.83 -11.70 18.55
C GLY A 500 -16.43 -11.59 20.03
N ALA A 501 -15.16 -11.26 20.30
CA ALA A 501 -14.63 -11.13 21.65
C ALA A 501 -13.67 -9.92 21.75
N PRO A 502 -14.13 -8.70 22.08
CA PRO A 502 -15.52 -8.25 22.15
C PRO A 502 -16.09 -7.78 20.80
N TYR A 503 -15.22 -7.39 19.84
CA TYR A 503 -15.62 -6.82 18.56
C TYR A 503 -15.83 -7.89 17.47
N VAL A 504 -16.69 -7.60 16.50
CA VAL A 504 -17.02 -8.48 15.37
C VAL A 504 -16.33 -8.02 14.09
N ILE A 505 -15.53 -8.90 13.50
CA ILE A 505 -14.82 -8.66 12.24
C ILE A 505 -15.84 -8.57 11.09
N ASN A 506 -15.64 -7.63 10.17
CA ASN A 506 -16.52 -7.28 9.05
C ASN A 506 -17.81 -6.51 9.42
N GLU A 507 -18.03 -6.17 10.69
CA GLU A 507 -19.10 -5.27 11.12
C GLU A 507 -18.53 -4.10 11.92
N ASP A 508 -17.78 -4.42 12.97
CA ASP A 508 -17.09 -3.46 13.83
C ASP A 508 -15.73 -3.09 13.22
N ILE A 509 -14.89 -4.09 12.97
CA ILE A 509 -13.51 -3.91 12.52
C ILE A 509 -13.38 -4.36 11.07
N LEU A 510 -12.89 -3.47 10.21
CA LEU A 510 -12.54 -3.73 8.83
C LEU A 510 -11.03 -3.81 8.63
N LEU A 511 -10.62 -4.29 7.45
CA LEU A 511 -9.22 -4.30 7.05
C LEU A 511 -8.65 -2.88 7.11
N GLY A 512 -7.49 -2.73 7.74
CA GLY A 512 -6.81 -1.46 7.86
C GLY A 512 -7.21 -0.58 9.04
N ASP A 513 -8.32 -0.87 9.72
CA ASP A 513 -8.73 -0.08 10.88
C ASP A 513 -7.68 -0.14 11.99
N ARG A 514 -7.50 0.98 12.70
CA ARG A 514 -6.60 1.05 13.85
C ARG A 514 -7.22 0.38 15.05
N VAL A 515 -6.47 -0.55 15.63
CA VAL A 515 -6.87 -1.37 16.76
C VAL A 515 -5.80 -1.28 17.83
N GLY A 516 -6.23 -1.08 19.08
CA GLY A 516 -5.36 -1.20 20.24
C GLY A 516 -5.40 -2.62 20.79
N PHE A 517 -4.26 -3.16 21.22
CA PHE A 517 -4.23 -4.34 22.07
C PHE A 517 -3.27 -4.10 23.24
N GLU A 518 -3.68 -4.57 24.40
CA GLU A 518 -2.87 -4.52 25.60
C GLU A 518 -1.99 -5.77 25.66
N GLN A 519 -0.72 -5.58 26.02
CA GLN A 519 0.20 -6.65 26.38
C GLN A 519 1.02 -6.20 27.58
N ASP A 520 0.98 -6.97 28.66
CA ASP A 520 1.72 -6.70 29.90
C ASP A 520 1.47 -5.30 30.48
N GLY A 521 0.22 -4.82 30.39
CA GLY A 521 -0.19 -3.50 30.90
C GLY A 521 0.14 -2.31 30.00
N ILE A 522 0.76 -2.53 28.84
CA ILE A 522 1.05 -1.49 27.84
C ILE A 522 0.08 -1.63 26.66
N LEU A 523 -0.51 -0.52 26.23
CA LEU A 523 -1.45 -0.49 25.10
C LEU A 523 -0.71 -0.16 23.81
N TYR A 524 -0.58 -1.14 22.93
CA TYR A 524 -0.02 -0.95 21.60
C TYR A 524 -1.12 -0.69 20.57
N VAL A 525 -0.90 0.26 19.67
CA VAL A 525 -1.88 0.63 18.65
C VAL A 525 -1.29 0.45 17.27
N ASP A 526 -1.92 -0.39 16.45
CA ASP A 526 -1.50 -0.62 15.06
C ASP A 526 -2.72 -0.87 14.16
N GLN A 527 -2.51 -0.93 12.85
CA GLN A 527 -3.55 -1.21 11.86
C GLN A 527 -3.77 -2.72 11.68
N VAL A 528 -5.00 -3.10 11.35
CA VAL A 528 -5.34 -4.46 10.94
C VAL A 528 -4.71 -4.75 9.58
N PHE A 529 -3.66 -5.56 9.57
CA PHE A 529 -2.85 -5.82 8.38
C PHE A 529 -3.45 -6.94 7.50
N ALA A 530 -3.98 -7.99 8.12
CA ALA A 530 -4.57 -9.10 7.39
C ALA A 530 -5.77 -9.70 8.12
N ILE A 531 -6.79 -10.07 7.36
CA ILE A 531 -7.96 -10.80 7.83
C ILE A 531 -7.99 -12.13 7.09
N LYS A 532 -7.91 -13.22 7.84
CA LYS A 532 -7.94 -14.57 7.30
C LYS A 532 -9.17 -15.32 7.82
N TYR A 533 -9.76 -16.07 6.92
CA TYR A 533 -11.02 -16.77 7.06
C TYR A 533 -10.83 -18.22 6.61
N GLU A 534 -11.11 -19.18 7.49
CA GLU A 534 -10.95 -20.60 7.16
C GLU A 534 -12.10 -21.43 7.72
N TYR A 535 -12.57 -22.39 6.91
CA TYR A 535 -13.40 -23.49 7.39
C TYR A 535 -13.22 -24.75 6.54
N ASP A 536 -13.55 -25.88 7.15
CA ASP A 536 -13.56 -27.20 6.54
C ASP A 536 -14.77 -27.98 7.07
N ARG A 537 -15.04 -29.17 6.52
CA ARG A 537 -16.08 -30.06 7.07
C ARG A 537 -15.89 -30.40 8.54
N SER A 538 -14.63 -30.49 8.98
CA SER A 538 -14.26 -30.85 10.35
C SER A 538 -14.09 -29.65 11.28
N ARG A 539 -13.85 -28.46 10.73
CA ARG A 539 -13.53 -27.24 11.49
C ARG A 539 -14.58 -26.17 11.24
N PRO A 540 -15.19 -25.60 12.30
CA PRO A 540 -16.14 -24.51 12.12
C PRO A 540 -15.43 -23.28 11.54
N VAL A 541 -16.25 -22.33 11.09
CA VAL A 541 -15.79 -21.04 10.59
C VAL A 541 -14.92 -20.35 11.63
N THR A 542 -13.68 -20.08 11.24
CA THR A 542 -12.67 -19.43 12.08
C THR A 542 -12.15 -18.19 11.37
N TYR A 543 -12.03 -17.09 12.12
CA TYR A 543 -11.38 -15.88 11.66
C TYR A 543 -10.11 -15.69 12.48
N SER A 544 -9.04 -15.30 11.81
CA SER A 544 -7.81 -14.83 12.44
C SER A 544 -7.45 -13.48 11.85
N VAL A 545 -7.38 -12.47 12.71
CA VAL A 545 -6.90 -11.13 12.33
C VAL A 545 -5.45 -11.03 12.72
N SER A 546 -4.62 -10.47 11.86
CA SER A 546 -3.25 -10.07 12.18
C SER A 546 -3.23 -8.55 12.30
N VAL A 547 -2.84 -8.06 13.47
CA VAL A 547 -2.59 -6.63 13.72
C VAL A 547 -1.09 -6.40 13.63
N GLY A 548 -0.69 -5.39 12.84
CA GLY A 548 0.69 -4.96 12.63
C GLY A 548 1.42 -5.55 11.41
N ASP A 549 2.39 -4.77 10.91
CA ASP A 549 3.29 -5.12 9.82
C ASP A 549 4.69 -5.40 10.37
N ASP A 550 5.27 -6.56 10.01
CA ASP A 550 6.62 -6.97 10.41
C ASP A 550 7.71 -6.36 9.50
N ARG A 551 7.31 -5.64 8.46
CA ARG A 551 8.25 -5.01 7.53
C ARG A 551 8.87 -3.77 8.15
N LYS A 552 10.15 -3.55 7.85
CA LYS A 552 10.82 -2.29 8.20
C LYS A 552 10.19 -1.12 7.42
N GLU A 553 9.90 -0.02 8.09
CA GLU A 553 9.48 1.23 7.45
C GLU A 553 10.68 1.91 6.78
N ASP A 554 10.47 2.45 5.57
CA ASP A 554 11.49 3.18 4.82
C ASP A 554 11.69 4.61 5.36
N ASP A 555 12.80 5.28 5.02
CA ASP A 555 13.13 6.62 5.51
C ASP A 555 12.23 7.67 4.83
N PRO A 556 11.37 8.39 5.56
CA PRO A 556 10.45 9.39 5.00
C PRO A 556 11.19 10.49 4.21
N LEU A 557 12.37 10.89 4.69
CA LEU A 557 13.21 11.89 4.02
C LEU A 557 13.85 11.34 2.75
N SER A 558 14.18 10.04 2.73
CA SER A 558 14.66 9.38 1.52
C SER A 558 13.57 9.25 0.46
N GLN A 559 12.32 9.07 0.85
CA GLN A 559 11.18 9.11 -0.06
C GLN A 559 10.98 10.52 -0.63
N GLY A 560 11.04 11.55 0.22
CA GLY A 560 11.03 12.95 -0.21
C GLY A 560 12.21 13.32 -1.11
N LEU A 561 13.39 12.78 -0.85
CA LEU A 561 14.58 13.01 -1.68
C LEU A 561 14.55 12.20 -2.98
N ARG A 562 14.00 10.98 -2.99
CA ARG A 562 13.64 10.27 -4.23
C ARG A 562 12.66 11.09 -5.05
N ALA A 563 11.71 11.76 -4.38
CA ALA A 563 10.78 12.64 -5.04
C ALA A 563 11.44 13.90 -5.61
N LEU A 564 12.33 14.54 -4.85
CA LEU A 564 13.12 15.67 -5.33
C LEU A 564 14.12 15.28 -6.41
N GLN A 565 14.67 14.07 -6.38
CA GLN A 565 15.50 13.51 -7.46
C GLN A 565 14.65 13.18 -8.68
N GLY A 566 13.42 12.70 -8.51
CA GLY A 566 12.42 12.58 -9.57
C GLY A 566 12.12 13.93 -10.21
N VAL A 567 11.92 14.98 -9.40
CA VAL A 567 11.71 16.36 -9.89
C VAL A 567 12.98 16.92 -10.53
N ALA A 568 14.16 16.72 -9.96
CA ALA A 568 15.43 17.20 -10.50
C ALA A 568 15.80 16.46 -11.80
N SER A 569 15.51 15.17 -11.90
CA SER A 569 15.67 14.40 -13.14
C SER A 569 14.62 14.80 -14.18
N MET A 570 13.38 15.13 -13.78
CA MET A 570 12.36 15.72 -14.65
C MET A 570 12.79 17.09 -15.18
N VAL A 571 13.28 17.97 -14.31
CA VAL A 571 13.76 19.31 -14.66
C VAL A 571 15.01 19.20 -15.52
N SER A 572 15.94 18.30 -15.20
CA SER A 572 17.11 18.01 -16.03
C SER A 572 16.74 17.37 -17.36
N MET A 573 15.67 16.57 -17.44
CA MET A 573 15.17 15.98 -18.69
C MET A 573 14.36 16.97 -19.53
N ALA A 574 13.63 17.88 -18.89
CA ALA A 574 12.88 18.96 -19.53
C ALA A 574 13.81 20.07 -20.04
N LEU A 575 14.86 20.41 -19.28
CA LEU A 575 15.92 21.32 -19.68
C LEU A 575 16.94 20.65 -20.61
N GLY A 576 17.10 19.32 -20.53
CA GLY A 576 18.01 18.52 -21.36
C GLY A 576 17.53 18.28 -22.80
N ASN A 577 16.31 18.72 -23.15
CA ASN A 577 15.84 18.77 -24.54
C ASN A 577 16.10 20.15 -25.21
N GLY A 578 16.89 21.02 -24.59
CA GLY A 578 17.27 22.35 -25.09
C GLY A 578 18.60 22.43 -25.85
N SER A 579 19.16 21.31 -26.33
CA SER A 579 20.34 21.35 -27.21
C SER A 579 20.13 20.50 -28.47
N VAL A 580 19.32 21.02 -29.39
CA VAL A 580 19.37 20.67 -30.81
C VAL A 580 19.38 21.97 -31.62
N LEU A 581 20.54 22.62 -31.67
CA LEU A 581 20.99 23.60 -32.67
C LEU A 581 22.54 23.56 -32.56
N GLY A 582 23.34 23.26 -33.59
CA GLY A 582 23.09 23.56 -35.00
C GLY A 582 23.26 25.05 -35.19
#